data_AF-A0A9D9HFE2-F1
#
_entry.id   AF-A0A9D9HFE2-F1
#
_cell.length_a   1.000
_cell.length_b   1.000
_cell.length_c   1.000
_cell.angle_alpha   90.00
_cell.angle_beta   90.00
_cell.angle_gamma   90.00
#
_symmetry.space_group_name_H-M   'P 1'
#
loop_
_entity.id
_entity.type
_entity.pdbx_description
1 polymer ?
#
loop_
_entity_poly.entity_id
_entity_poly.type
_entity_poly.pdbx_seq_one_letter_code
_entity_poly.pdbx_strand_id
1 'polypeptide(L)' 'TGYFTLSPEGSVTVTDGGTMIFKEGEGNRRYLYATPEQAEKIRARLMSLVTCPPASRNQ' A
#
# COMPACT_ATOMS: atom_id res chain seq x y z
N THR A 1 0.50 -13.86 4.61
CA THR A 1 0.65 -12.41 4.85
C THR A 1 1.03 -11.75 3.53
N GLY A 2 0.20 -10.86 3.00
CA GLY A 2 0.43 -10.16 1.72
C GLY A 2 1.32 -8.92 1.85
N TYR A 3 1.42 -8.13 0.79
CA TYR A 3 2.26 -6.91 0.73
C TYR A 3 1.69 -5.72 1.49
N PHE A 4 0.37 -5.60 1.57
CA PHE A 4 -0.30 -4.50 2.25
C PHE A 4 -1.35 -5.02 3.21
N THR A 5 -1.64 -4.21 4.21
CA THR A 5 -2.73 -4.39 5.16
C THR A 5 -3.74 -3.27 4.95
N LEU A 6 -5.02 -3.60 5.02
CA LEU A 6 -6.11 -2.65 4.91
C LEU A 6 -6.43 -2.08 6.29
N SER A 7 -6.57 -0.76 6.39
CA SER A 7 -7.00 -0.10 7.64
C SER A 7 -8.42 -0.52 8.03
N PRO A 8 -8.80 -0.32 9.30
CA PRO A 8 -10.20 -0.26 9.69
C PRO A 8 -10.98 0.78 8.87
N GLU A 9 -12.31 0.68 8.89
CA GLU A 9 -13.18 1.72 8.33
C GLU A 9 -13.07 3.02 9.13
N GLY A 10 -13.23 4.13 8.42
CA GLY A 10 -13.20 5.45 9.02
C GLY A 10 -13.58 6.55 8.05
N SER A 11 -13.29 7.78 8.49
CA SER A 11 -13.52 9.02 7.75
C SER A 11 -12.18 9.71 7.45
N VAL A 12 -12.17 10.46 6.35
CA VAL A 12 -11.01 11.28 5.94
C VAL A 12 -11.46 12.73 5.88
N THR A 13 -10.72 13.60 6.54
CA THR A 13 -10.90 15.05 6.47
C THR A 13 -9.63 15.67 5.89
N VAL A 14 -9.79 16.52 4.88
CA VAL A 14 -8.71 17.35 4.34
C VAL A 14 -8.76 18.70 5.05
N THR A 15 -7.68 19.09 5.71
CA THR A 15 -7.59 20.41 6.35
C THR A 15 -7.37 21.49 5.31
N ASP A 16 -7.60 22.76 5.67
CA ASP A 16 -7.37 23.90 4.77
C ASP A 16 -5.92 24.02 4.28
N GLY A 17 -4.97 23.43 5.02
CA GLY A 17 -3.56 23.31 4.63
C GLY A 17 -3.25 22.12 3.70
N GLY A 18 -4.26 21.35 3.29
CA GLY A 18 -4.09 20.17 2.44
C GLY A 18 -3.66 18.90 3.18
N THR A 19 -3.57 18.92 4.51
CA THR A 19 -3.23 17.74 5.31
C THR A 19 -4.43 16.80 5.38
N MET A 20 -4.23 15.52 5.10
CA MET A 20 -5.26 14.49 5.27
C MET A 20 -5.18 13.91 6.68
N ILE A 21 -6.29 13.93 7.40
CA ILE A 21 -6.44 13.30 8.71
C ILE A 21 -7.42 12.15 8.57
N PHE A 22 -7.00 10.95 8.98
CA PHE A 22 -7.85 9.77 9.05
C PHE A 22 -8.31 9.55 10.49
N LYS A 23 -9.61 9.31 10.68
CA LYS A 23 -10.19 8.93 11.97
C LYS A 23 -10.94 7.62 11.84
N GLU A 24 -10.53 6.63 12.62
CA GLU A 24 -11.22 5.33 12.73
C GLU A 24 -12.63 5.52 13.32
N GLY A 25 -13.60 4.77 12.80
CA GLY A 25 -14.99 4.83 13.23
C GLY A 25 -15.98 4.76 12.08
N GLU A 26 -17.13 5.40 12.24
CA GLU A 26 -18.16 5.42 11.20
C GLU A 26 -17.65 6.13 9.92
N GLY A 27 -17.79 5.44 8.81
CA GLY A 27 -17.39 5.92 7.49
C GLY A 27 -17.08 4.75 6.56
N ASN A 28 -16.90 5.02 5.27
CA ASN A 28 -16.62 4.01 4.26
C ASN A 28 -15.24 4.18 3.61
N ARG A 29 -14.37 4.98 4.22
CA ARG A 29 -13.02 5.21 3.73
C ARG A 29 -12.04 4.26 4.42
N ARG A 30 -11.08 3.77 3.65
CA ARG A 30 -9.98 2.90 4.10
C ARG A 30 -8.72 3.29 3.36
N TYR A 31 -7.57 3.00 3.96
CA TYR A 31 -6.27 3.14 3.32
C TYR A 31 -5.46 1.85 3.45
N LEU A 32 -4.49 1.69 2.56
CA LEU A 32 -3.53 0.60 2.61
C LEU A 32 -2.27 1.09 3.32
N TYR A 33 -1.73 0.25 4.20
CA TYR A 33 -0.44 0.49 4.84
C TYR A 33 0.40 -0.79 4.80
N ALA A 34 1.71 -0.61 4.91
CA ALA A 34 2.65 -1.71 5.04
C ALA A 34 3.33 -1.60 6.41
N THR A 35 3.39 -2.70 7.15
CA THR A 35 4.27 -2.79 8.31
C THR A 35 5.75 -2.75 7.85
N PRO A 36 6.72 -2.48 8.75
CA PRO A 36 8.13 -2.52 8.38
C PRO A 36 8.55 -3.86 7.73
N GLU A 37 8.06 -4.98 8.25
CA GLU A 37 8.32 -6.31 7.67
C GLU A 37 7.73 -6.45 6.24
N GLN A 38 6.52 -5.94 6.03
CA GLN A 38 5.89 -5.93 4.72
C GLN A 38 6.63 -5.02 3.74
N ALA A 39 7.16 -3.89 4.20
CA ALA A 39 7.94 -2.96 3.38
C ALA A 39 9.22 -3.63 2.85
N GLU A 40 9.94 -4.40 3.66
CA GLU A 40 11.11 -5.16 3.20
C GLU A 40 10.71 -6.22 2.16
N LYS A 41 9.59 -6.91 2.37
CA LYS A 41 9.06 -7.86 1.39
C LYS A 41 8.68 -7.20 0.06
N ILE A 42 8.08 -6.02 0.10
CA ILE A 42 7.76 -5.23 -1.10
C ILE A 42 9.05 -4.88 -1.85
N ARG A 43 10.07 -4.36 -1.15
CA ARG A 43 11.35 -3.98 -1.76
C ARG A 43 12.02 -5.17 -2.43
N ALA A 44 12.13 -6.30 -1.73
CA ALA A 44 12.71 -7.51 -2.28
C ALA A 44 11.97 -7.99 -3.54
N ARG A 45 10.62 -7.96 -3.52
CA ARG A 45 9.83 -8.34 -4.70
C ARG A 45 10.02 -7.36 -5.85
N LEU A 46 10.01 -6.07 -5.58
CA LEU A 46 10.21 -5.05 -6.60
C LEU A 46 11.58 -5.18 -7.26
N MET A 47 12.65 -5.38 -6.48
CA MET A 47 13.98 -5.65 -7.01
C MET A 47 13.97 -6.87 -7.93
N SER A 48 13.37 -7.98 -7.49
CA SER A 48 13.25 -9.20 -8.31
C SER A 48 12.51 -8.96 -9.62
N LEU A 49 11.49 -8.11 -9.66
CA LEU A 49 10.75 -7.80 -10.90
C LEU A 49 11.56 -6.93 -11.85
N VAL A 50 12.28 -5.94 -11.31
CA VAL A 50 13.09 -5.00 -12.10
C VAL A 50 14.34 -5.68 -12.67
N THR A 51 14.92 -6.64 -11.95
CA THR A 51 16.10 -7.39 -12.41
C THR A 51 15.74 -8.64 -13.21
N CYS A 52 14.47 -9.02 -13.27
CA CYS A 52 14.03 -10.16 -14.06
C CYS A 52 14.22 -9.85 -15.56
N PRO A 53 14.92 -10.71 -16.33
CA PRO A 53 14.94 -10.59 -17.77
C PRO A 53 13.49 -10.57 -18.29
N PRO A 54 13.18 -9.75 -19.31
CA PRO A 54 11.85 -9.75 -19.89
C PRO A 54 11.51 -11.16 -20.35
N ALA A 55 10.27 -11.60 -20.08
CA ALA A 55 9.83 -12.92 -20.46
C ALA A 55 10.04 -13.12 -21.95
N SER A 56 10.70 -14.22 -22.33
CA SER A 56 10.84 -14.61 -23.73
C SER A 56 9.46 -14.63 -24.37
N ARG A 57 9.30 -13.91 -25.47
CA ARG A 57 8.11 -14.04 -26.30
C ARG A 57 8.15 -15.45 -26.88
N ASN A 58 7.34 -16.36 -26.32
CA ASN A 58 7.19 -17.70 -26.87
C ASN A 58 6.87 -17.54 -28.37
N GLN A 59 7.79 -18.01 -29.22
CA GLN A 59 7.54 -18.24 -30.65
C GLN A 59 6.94 -19.62 -30.82
#